data_AF-A0A523UMB7-F1
#
_entry.id   AF-A0A523UMB7-F1
#
_cell.length_a   1.000
_cell.length_b   1.000
_cell.length_c   1.000
_cell.angle_alpha   90.00
_cell.angle_beta   90.00
_cell.angle_gamma   90.00
#
_symmetry.space_group_name_H-M   'P 1'
#
loop_
_entity.id
_entity.type
_entity.pdbx_description
1 polymer ?
#
loop_
_entity_poly.entity_id
_entity_poly.type
_entity_poly.pdbx_seq_one_letter_code
_entity_poly.pdbx_strand_id
1 'polypeptide(L)'
;MNRLLLTFICISFALLLCCSPYSDVLRMVERGDYSMAHAGKYPQKSSMLYSPSDYDRQIVAQRKRIEKHSQIMNEVCVHLYPKEKSGASFVNFEYKGASVNEESGELVLWYMGLIKRHRINAGYRAQWVYNLKKAYLGKVHLSIVPLE
;
A
#
# COMPACT_ATOMS: atom_id res chain seq x y z
N MET A 1 -17.47 -17.47 -41.40
CA MET A 1 -16.95 -16.58 -40.34
C MET A 1 -15.49 -16.95 -40.09
N ASN A 2 -14.54 -16.07 -40.42
CA ASN A 2 -13.11 -16.40 -40.45
C ASN A 2 -12.59 -16.77 -39.05
N ARG A 3 -11.93 -17.93 -38.92
CA ARG A 3 -11.30 -18.38 -37.66
C ARG A 3 -10.38 -17.32 -37.06
N LEU A 4 -9.67 -16.57 -37.90
CA LEU A 4 -8.83 -15.43 -37.53
C LEU A 4 -9.60 -14.32 -36.79
N LEU A 5 -10.84 -14.05 -37.18
CA LEU A 5 -11.67 -13.02 -36.56
C LEU A 5 -12.10 -13.45 -35.14
N LEU A 6 -12.42 -14.73 -34.97
CA LEU A 6 -12.78 -15.32 -33.67
C LEU A 6 -11.61 -15.27 -32.69
N THR A 7 -10.40 -15.61 -33.16
CA THR A 7 -9.18 -15.57 -32.34
C THR A 7 -8.84 -14.14 -31.93
N PHE A 8 -8.97 -13.16 -32.84
CA PHE A 8 -8.71 -11.76 -32.54
C PHE A 8 -9.68 -11.21 -31.48
N ILE A 9 -10.97 -11.54 -31.58
CA ILE A 9 -12.00 -11.16 -30.60
C ILE A 9 -11.70 -11.76 -29.23
N CYS A 10 -11.34 -13.05 -29.16
CA CYS A 10 -10.98 -13.71 -27.89
C CYS A 10 -9.73 -13.08 -27.24
N ILE A 11 -8.71 -12.74 -28.04
CA ILE A 11 -7.49 -12.08 -27.53
C ILE A 11 -7.80 -10.66 -27.05
N SER A 12 -8.59 -9.88 -27.81
CA SER A 12 -8.99 -8.54 -27.38
C SER A 12 -9.84 -8.55 -26.12
N PHE A 13 -10.73 -9.55 -25.97
CA PHE A 13 -11.56 -9.69 -24.78
C PHE A 13 -10.73 -10.12 -23.56
N ALA A 14 -9.74 -11.01 -23.76
CA ALA A 14 -8.79 -11.37 -22.71
C ALA A 14 -7.92 -10.18 -22.27
N LEU A 15 -7.47 -9.34 -23.21
CA LEU A 15 -6.70 -8.13 -22.91
C LEU A 15 -7.54 -7.08 -22.17
N LEU A 16 -8.82 -6.92 -22.51
CA LEU A 16 -9.74 -6.02 -21.81
C LEU A 16 -10.08 -6.51 -20.40
N LEU A 17 -10.17 -7.83 -20.17
CA LEU A 17 -10.42 -8.42 -18.85
C LEU A 17 -9.20 -8.36 -17.91
N CYS A 18 -7.98 -8.21 -18.43
CA CYS A 18 -6.78 -8.04 -17.61
C CYS A 18 -6.56 -6.60 -17.12
N CYS A 19 -7.31 -5.63 -17.64
CA CYS A 19 -7.32 -4.27 -17.12
C CYS A 19 -8.27 -4.19 -15.92
N SER A 20 -7.77 -4.47 -14.71
CA SER A 20 -8.49 -4.08 -13.49
C SER A 20 -8.83 -2.58 -13.58
N PRO A 21 -10.11 -2.19 -13.47
CA PRO A 21 -10.53 -0.79 -13.57
C PRO A 21 -10.01 0.05 -12.40
N TYR A 22 -9.50 -0.59 -11.35
CA TYR A 22 -8.97 0.07 -10.17
C TYR A 22 -7.48 0.36 -10.36
N SER A 23 -7.13 1.65 -10.45
CA SER A 23 -5.75 2.09 -10.35
C SER A 23 -5.25 1.83 -8.92
N ASP A 24 -4.30 0.92 -8.82
CA ASP A 24 -3.67 0.61 -7.56
C ASP A 24 -2.82 1.78 -7.06
N VAL A 25 -2.84 2.06 -5.77
CA VAL A 25 -2.11 3.19 -5.16
C VAL A 25 -0.63 3.20 -5.53
N LEU A 26 0.00 2.02 -5.67
CA LEU A 26 1.41 1.94 -6.09
C LEU A 26 1.58 2.54 -7.49
N ARG A 27 0.74 2.14 -8.45
CA ARG A 27 0.82 2.65 -9.83
C ARG A 27 0.45 4.13 -9.94
N MET A 28 -0.42 4.61 -9.05
CA MET A 28 -0.78 6.03 -9.01
C MET A 28 0.42 6.88 -8.56
N VAL A 29 1.09 6.47 -7.48
CA VAL A 29 2.28 7.16 -6.99
C VAL A 29 3.42 7.12 -8.02
N GLU A 30 3.63 5.98 -8.71
CA GLU A 30 4.60 5.88 -9.81
C GLU A 30 4.36 6.90 -10.93
N ARG A 31 3.11 7.33 -11.12
CA ARG A 31 2.72 8.36 -12.11
C ARG A 31 2.71 9.77 -11.53
N GLY A 32 3.12 9.94 -10.27
CA GLY A 32 3.09 11.21 -9.56
C GLY A 32 1.71 11.61 -9.03
N ASP A 33 0.73 10.69 -9.01
CA ASP A 33 -0.59 10.92 -8.42
C ASP A 33 -0.63 10.40 -6.97
N TYR A 34 -0.74 11.35 -6.04
CA TYR A 34 -0.75 11.09 -4.60
C TYR A 34 -2.15 11.22 -3.97
N SER A 35 -3.21 11.27 -4.77
CA SER A 35 -4.60 11.42 -4.28
C SER A 35 -5.05 10.33 -3.31
N MET A 36 -4.42 9.16 -3.37
CA MET A 36 -4.66 8.00 -2.49
C MET A 36 -3.66 7.91 -1.30
N ALA A 37 -2.80 8.90 -1.14
CA ALA A 37 -1.88 9.02 -0.02
C ALA A 37 -2.40 10.06 0.98
N HIS A 38 -2.52 9.67 2.25
CA HIS A 38 -3.11 10.49 3.29
C HIS A 38 -2.16 10.65 4.48
N ALA A 39 -2.02 11.88 4.97
CA ALA A 39 -1.34 12.14 6.23
C ALA A 39 -2.21 11.68 7.42
N GLY A 40 -1.57 11.17 8.46
CA GLY A 40 -2.22 10.68 9.66
C GLY A 40 -2.38 9.15 9.70
N LYS A 41 -3.06 8.68 10.74
CA LYS A 41 -3.32 7.25 10.97
C LYS A 41 -4.53 6.80 10.16
N TYR A 42 -4.60 5.51 9.85
CA TYR A 42 -5.83 4.89 9.36
C TYR A 42 -6.97 5.16 10.36
N PRO A 43 -8.07 5.81 9.95
CA PRO A 43 -9.04 6.39 10.89
C PRO A 43 -10.06 5.38 11.42
N GLN A 44 -10.24 4.24 10.75
CA GLN A 44 -11.27 3.29 11.11
C GLN A 44 -10.76 2.30 12.15
N LYS A 45 -11.71 1.75 12.93
CA LYS A 45 -11.42 0.63 13.83
C LYS A 45 -10.99 -0.60 13.03
N SER A 46 -9.96 -1.29 13.49
CA SER A 46 -9.50 -2.55 12.90
C SER A 46 -8.97 -3.48 13.99
N SER A 47 -9.15 -4.77 13.82
CA SER A 47 -8.66 -5.81 14.74
C SER A 47 -7.32 -6.32 14.26
N MET A 48 -6.34 -6.39 15.16
CA MET A 48 -5.02 -6.95 14.86
C MET A 48 -5.15 -8.42 14.46
N LEU A 49 -4.45 -8.82 13.40
CA LEU A 49 -4.38 -10.21 12.97
C LEU A 49 -3.12 -10.86 13.55
N TYR A 50 -3.30 -12.01 14.18
CA TYR A 50 -2.23 -12.86 14.66
C TYR A 50 -2.20 -14.13 13.81
N SER A 51 -0.99 -14.64 13.54
CA SER A 51 -0.88 -15.90 12.83
C SER A 51 -1.20 -17.06 13.78
N PRO A 52 -1.94 -18.08 13.33
CA PRO A 52 -2.52 -18.24 11.99
C PRO A 52 -3.78 -17.38 11.78
N SER A 53 -3.94 -16.85 10.56
CA SER A 53 -5.11 -16.05 10.15
C SER A 53 -5.63 -16.46 8.78
N ASP A 54 -6.96 -16.37 8.57
CA ASP A 54 -7.62 -16.57 7.28
C ASP A 54 -7.07 -15.65 6.17
N TYR A 55 -6.45 -14.53 6.56
CA TYR A 55 -5.89 -13.54 5.65
C TYR A 55 -4.40 -13.75 5.33
N ASP A 56 -3.75 -14.78 5.88
CA ASP A 56 -2.29 -14.98 5.77
C ASP A 56 -1.82 -15.01 4.30
N ARG A 57 -2.60 -15.62 3.40
CA ARG A 57 -2.28 -15.65 1.96
C ARG A 57 -2.30 -14.24 1.36
N GLN A 58 -3.33 -13.46 1.66
CA GLN A 58 -3.49 -12.08 1.17
C GLN A 58 -2.42 -11.17 1.76
N ILE A 59 -2.10 -11.33 3.05
CA ILE A 59 -1.01 -10.62 3.72
C ILE A 59 0.29 -10.88 2.97
N VAL A 60 0.68 -12.14 2.77
CA VAL A 60 1.94 -12.48 2.07
C VAL A 60 1.96 -11.93 0.65
N ALA A 61 0.85 -12.02 -0.09
CA ALA A 61 0.76 -11.50 -1.45
C ALA A 61 0.93 -9.97 -1.51
N GLN A 62 0.22 -9.23 -0.65
CA GLN A 62 0.33 -7.77 -0.62
C GLN A 62 1.68 -7.30 -0.09
N ARG A 63 2.27 -8.00 0.89
CA ARG A 63 3.62 -7.71 1.36
C ARG A 63 4.65 -7.78 0.24
N LYS A 64 4.69 -8.90 -0.50
CA LYS A 64 5.60 -9.06 -1.65
C LYS A 64 5.44 -7.93 -2.65
N ARG A 65 4.19 -7.52 -2.90
CA ARG A 65 3.87 -6.46 -3.86
C ARG A 65 4.34 -5.09 -3.39
N ILE A 66 4.07 -4.75 -2.13
CA ILE A 66 4.45 -3.48 -1.51
C ILE A 66 5.98 -3.39 -1.36
N GLU A 67 6.63 -4.44 -0.86
CA GLU A 67 8.08 -4.50 -0.60
C GLU A 67 8.89 -4.45 -1.91
N LYS A 68 8.35 -4.97 -3.02
CA LYS A 68 8.94 -4.81 -4.36
C LYS A 68 9.05 -3.35 -4.80
N HIS A 69 8.18 -2.47 -4.28
CA HIS A 69 8.15 -1.04 -4.61
C HIS A 69 8.52 -0.19 -3.40
N SER A 70 9.56 -0.59 -2.66
CA SER A 70 10.01 0.09 -1.43
C SER A 70 10.35 1.58 -1.63
N GLN A 71 10.71 2.00 -2.85
CA GLN A 71 10.93 3.40 -3.19
C GLN A 71 9.65 4.25 -3.08
N ILE A 72 8.49 3.69 -3.46
CA ILE A 72 7.19 4.37 -3.36
C ILE A 72 6.88 4.78 -1.92
N MET A 73 7.25 3.96 -0.94
CA MET A 73 7.07 4.33 0.47
C MET A 73 7.82 5.62 0.83
N ASN A 74 9.04 5.77 0.30
CA ASN A 74 9.85 6.96 0.52
C ASN A 74 9.27 8.18 -0.21
N GLU A 75 8.79 8.00 -1.44
CA GLU A 75 8.12 9.06 -2.21
C GLU A 75 6.88 9.59 -1.49
N VAL A 76 6.04 8.70 -0.96
CA VAL A 76 4.87 9.06 -0.14
C VAL A 76 5.27 9.87 1.08
N CYS A 77 6.38 9.52 1.75
CA CYS A 77 6.91 10.29 2.88
C CYS A 77 7.32 11.69 2.49
N VAL A 78 8.08 11.81 1.41
CA VAL A 78 8.60 13.07 0.88
C VAL A 78 7.46 13.98 0.43
N HIS A 79 6.39 13.40 -0.12
CA HIS A 79 5.19 14.13 -0.54
C HIS A 79 4.38 14.64 0.65
N LEU A 80 4.05 13.78 1.61
CA LEU A 80 3.19 14.13 2.74
C LEU A 80 3.91 14.96 3.82
N TYR A 81 5.23 14.79 3.95
CA TYR A 81 6.07 15.44 4.98
C TYR A 81 7.31 16.12 4.36
N PRO A 82 7.14 17.13 3.50
CA PRO A 82 8.25 17.74 2.76
C PRO A 82 9.22 18.52 3.64
N LYS A 83 8.82 18.94 4.85
CA LYS A 83 9.71 19.66 5.78
C LYS A 83 10.83 18.78 6.36
N GLU A 84 10.66 17.46 6.30
CA GLU A 84 11.67 16.47 6.70
C GLU A 84 12.70 16.19 5.57
N LYS A 85 12.53 16.80 4.38
CA LYS A 85 13.42 16.64 3.20
C LYS A 85 14.87 17.06 3.45
N SER A 86 15.11 17.98 4.39
CA SER A 86 16.47 18.46 4.68
C SER A 86 17.37 17.39 5.30
N GLY A 87 16.83 16.19 5.58
CA GLY A 87 17.61 15.12 6.18
C GLY A 87 17.15 13.68 6.12
N ALA A 88 16.03 13.37 5.47
CA ALA A 88 15.63 12.00 5.25
C ALA A 88 16.57 11.31 4.23
N SER A 89 17.61 10.64 4.74
CA SER A 89 18.16 9.48 4.06
C SER A 89 17.02 8.48 3.81
N PHE A 90 17.14 7.69 2.73
CA PHE A 90 16.21 6.61 2.42
C PHE A 90 15.80 5.86 3.69
N VAL A 91 14.51 5.91 4.00
CA VAL A 91 13.92 5.24 5.15
C VAL A 91 13.70 3.79 4.76
N ASN A 92 14.32 2.89 5.53
CA ASN A 92 14.07 1.46 5.41
C ASN A 92 12.81 1.14 6.21
N PHE A 93 11.75 0.79 5.49
CA PHE A 93 10.49 0.37 6.07
C PHE A 93 10.48 -1.13 6.34
N GLU A 94 10.12 -1.50 7.56
CA GLU A 94 9.97 -2.88 7.98
C GLU A 94 8.50 -3.20 8.25
N TYR A 95 8.05 -4.36 7.77
CA TYR A 95 6.72 -4.87 8.07
C TYR A 95 6.56 -5.15 9.57
N LYS A 96 5.45 -4.71 10.17
CA LYS A 96 5.15 -4.94 11.60
C LYS A 96 3.92 -5.83 11.84
N GLY A 97 3.18 -6.24 10.80
CA GLY A 97 1.98 -7.10 10.91
C GLY A 97 0.78 -6.64 10.05
N ALA A 98 -0.43 -7.01 10.45
CA ALA A 98 -1.63 -6.59 9.73
C ALA A 98 -2.83 -6.49 10.68
N SER A 99 -3.82 -5.70 10.29
CA SER A 99 -5.13 -5.65 10.91
C SER A 99 -6.23 -5.76 9.86
N VAL A 100 -7.43 -6.15 10.28
CA VAL A 100 -8.61 -6.21 9.42
C VAL A 100 -9.71 -5.31 9.96
N ASN A 101 -10.37 -4.59 9.08
CA ASN A 101 -11.67 -3.98 9.34
C ASN A 101 -12.72 -4.81 8.58
N GLU A 102 -13.46 -5.63 9.32
CA GLU A 102 -14.44 -6.56 8.74
C GLU A 102 -15.66 -5.84 8.15
N GLU A 103 -16.10 -4.73 8.76
CA GLU A 103 -17.26 -3.94 8.31
C GLU A 103 -17.04 -3.42 6.88
N SER A 104 -15.89 -2.79 6.64
CA SER A 104 -15.50 -2.25 5.34
C SER A 104 -14.90 -3.31 4.40
N GLY A 105 -14.41 -4.43 4.94
CA GLY A 105 -13.66 -5.44 4.19
C GLY A 105 -12.29 -4.91 3.76
N GLU A 106 -11.58 -4.26 4.68
CA GLU A 106 -10.26 -3.69 4.45
C GLU A 106 -9.18 -4.44 5.24
N LEU A 107 -8.14 -4.89 4.56
CA LEU A 107 -6.93 -5.45 5.15
C LEU A 107 -5.86 -4.35 5.20
N VAL A 108 -5.35 -4.04 6.39
CA VAL A 108 -4.38 -2.97 6.61
C VAL A 108 -3.03 -3.58 6.96
N LEU A 109 -2.01 -3.32 6.14
CA LEU A 109 -0.64 -3.73 6.38
C LEU A 109 0.16 -2.54 6.92
N TRP A 110 0.65 -2.64 8.16
CA TRP A 110 1.48 -1.61 8.78
C TRP A 110 2.99 -1.88 8.62
N TYR A 111 3.71 -0.83 8.26
CA TYR A 111 5.16 -0.79 8.15
C TYR A 111 5.68 0.34 9.03
N MET A 112 6.89 0.17 9.56
CA MET A 112 7.58 1.19 10.33
C MET A 112 8.94 1.51 9.72
N GLY A 113 9.22 2.79 9.53
CA GLY A 113 10.49 3.29 9.02
C GLY A 113 11.13 4.26 10.00
N LEU A 114 12.40 4.04 10.37
CA LEU A 114 13.09 4.84 11.38
C LEU A 114 13.59 6.18 10.80
N ILE A 115 13.41 7.28 11.54
CA ILE A 115 13.96 8.59 11.17
C ILE A 115 15.30 8.78 11.89
N LYS A 116 16.42 8.68 11.15
CA LYS A 116 17.78 8.66 11.72
C LYS A 116 18.31 10.01 12.24
N ARG A 117 17.50 11.08 12.31
CA ARG A 117 18.00 12.46 12.51
C ARG A 117 17.51 13.20 13.75
N HIS A 118 16.68 12.60 14.60
CA HIS A 118 16.08 13.33 15.71
C HIS A 118 16.66 12.94 17.08
N ARG A 119 16.75 13.92 17.99
CA ARG A 119 17.04 13.74 19.44
C ARG A 119 15.96 12.92 20.17
N ILE A 120 14.85 12.64 19.49
CA ILE A 120 13.73 11.81 19.91
C ILE A 120 13.66 10.68 18.89
N ASN A 121 13.63 9.42 19.32
CA ASN A 121 13.42 8.31 18.40
C ASN A 121 12.02 8.54 17.79
N ALA A 122 11.94 8.78 16.47
CA ALA A 122 10.69 8.96 15.76
C ALA A 122 10.70 8.11 14.50
N GLY A 123 9.53 7.65 14.08
CA GLY A 123 9.38 6.76 12.94
C GLY A 123 8.20 7.17 12.08
N TYR A 124 8.29 6.86 10.80
CA TYR A 124 7.13 6.81 9.93
C TYR A 124 6.39 5.50 10.15
N ARG A 125 5.09 5.59 10.41
CA ARG A 125 4.17 4.46 10.34
C ARG A 125 3.36 4.58 9.07
N ALA A 126 3.59 3.67 8.13
CA ALA A 126 2.82 3.54 6.90
C ALA A 126 1.77 2.42 7.05
N GLN A 127 0.52 2.70 6.70
CA GLN A 127 -0.60 1.77 6.77
C GLN A 127 -1.21 1.63 5.38
N TRP A 128 -0.86 0.56 4.69
CA TRP A 128 -1.30 0.24 3.34
C TRP A 128 -2.63 -0.51 3.40
N VAL A 129 -3.66 0.02 2.74
CA VAL A 129 -5.02 -0.51 2.85
C VAL A 129 -5.43 -1.20 1.57
N TYR A 130 -5.64 -2.51 1.70
CA TYR A 130 -6.11 -3.39 0.65
C TYR A 130 -7.61 -3.63 0.79
N ASN A 131 -8.37 -3.38 -0.27
CA ASN A 131 -9.78 -3.69 -0.32
C ASN A 131 -9.98 -5.17 -0.64
N LEU A 132 -10.48 -5.95 0.32
CA LEU A 132 -10.68 -7.40 0.17
C LEU A 132 -11.77 -7.72 -0.87
N LYS A 133 -12.83 -6.92 -0.91
CA LYS A 133 -14.00 -7.14 -1.79
C LYS A 133 -13.66 -6.88 -3.27
N LYS A 134 -12.91 -5.81 -3.53
CA LYS A 134 -12.54 -5.34 -4.87
C LYS A 134 -11.14 -5.79 -5.31
N ALA A 135 -10.41 -6.45 -4.42
CA ALA A 135 -9.09 -7.03 -4.66
C ALA A 135 -8.03 -6.04 -5.20
N TYR A 136 -7.92 -4.85 -4.60
CA TYR A 136 -6.90 -3.86 -4.98
C TYR A 136 -6.32 -3.12 -3.77
N LEU A 137 -5.08 -2.64 -3.89
CA LEU A 137 -4.46 -1.78 -2.88
C LEU A 137 -4.91 -0.34 -3.16
N GLY A 138 -5.73 0.20 -2.25
CA GLY A 138 -6.51 1.40 -2.55
C GLY A 138 -5.89 2.68 -2.04
N LYS A 139 -5.29 2.66 -0.84
CA LYS A 139 -4.81 3.86 -0.16
C LYS A 139 -3.65 3.55 0.77
N VAL A 140 -2.89 4.59 1.10
CA VAL A 140 -1.84 4.54 2.11
C VAL A 140 -2.03 5.70 3.08
N HIS A 141 -2.03 5.38 4.37
CA HIS A 141 -1.99 6.38 5.44
C HIS A 141 -0.59 6.42 6.03
N LEU A 142 -0.02 7.61 6.16
CA LEU A 142 1.31 7.80 6.72
C LEU A 142 1.26 8.75 7.90
N SER A 143 1.81 8.33 9.03
CA SER A 143 1.91 9.16 10.24
C SER A 143 3.33 9.16 10.78
N ILE A 144 3.73 10.26 11.44
CA ILE A 144 4.93 10.29 12.27
C ILE A 144 4.52 9.84 13.68
N VAL A 145 5.23 8.87 14.22
CA VAL A 145 5.01 8.33 15.56
C VAL A 145 6.30 8.42 16.39
N PRO A 146 6.20 8.74 17.69
CA PRO A 146 7.33 8.56 18.59
C PRO A 146 7.67 7.07 18.66
N LEU A 147 8.96 6.78 18.68
CA LEU A 147 9.55 5.50 19.04
C LEU A 147 10.04 5.69 20.47
N GLU A 148 9.73 4.74 21.34
CA GLU A 148 10.12 4.80 22.75
C GLU A 148 11.65 4.86 22.93
#